data_AF-W2TR71-F1
#
_entry.id   AF-W2TR71-F1
#
_cell.length_a   1.000
_cell.length_b   1.000
_cell.length_c   1.000
_cell.angle_alpha   90.00
_cell.angle_beta   90.00
_cell.angle_gamma   90.00
#
_symmetry.space_group_name_H-M   'P 1'
#
loop_
_entity.id
_entity.type
_entity.pdbx_description
1 polymer ?
#
loop_
_entity_poly.entity_id
_entity_poly.type
_entity_poly.pdbx_seq_one_letter_code
_entity_poly.pdbx_strand_id
1 'polypeptide(L)'
;MSFVDAATAKYNIHQFRQQGLEAIEEIRQRGCTPVIVGGTAYYVESLLFEENIIETPESSNNVKELENFESLSNSELHRRLEE
;
A
#
# COMPACT_ATOMS: atom_id res chain seq x y z
N MET A 1 -23.64 5.00 0.32
CA MET A 1 -22.77 3.94 -0.25
C MET A 1 -21.44 4.01 0.47
N SER A 2 -20.87 2.87 0.86
CA SER A 2 -19.53 2.82 1.44
C SER A 2 -18.49 3.03 0.33
N PHE A 3 -17.40 3.75 0.63
CA PHE A 3 -16.29 3.97 -0.30
C PHE A 3 -15.62 2.65 -0.73
N VAL A 4 -15.57 1.68 0.18
CA VAL A 4 -15.05 0.32 -0.03
C VAL A 4 -16.11 -0.68 0.45
N ASP A 5 -16.31 -1.77 -0.28
CA ASP A 5 -17.20 -2.84 0.17
C ASP A 5 -16.60 -3.56 1.38
N ALA A 6 -17.36 -3.61 2.47
CA ALA A 6 -16.84 -4.14 3.74
C ALA A 6 -16.62 -5.66 3.74
N ALA A 7 -17.31 -6.40 2.86
CA ALA A 7 -17.30 -7.86 2.87
C ALA A 7 -16.29 -8.45 1.87
N THR A 8 -16.02 -7.77 0.76
CA THR A 8 -15.34 -8.36 -0.39
C THR A 8 -14.13 -7.58 -0.85
N ALA A 9 -14.05 -6.27 -0.55
CA ALA A 9 -12.98 -5.45 -1.07
C ALA A 9 -11.75 -5.46 -0.16
N LYS A 10 -10.57 -5.62 -0.77
CA LYS A 10 -9.28 -5.39 -0.12
C LYS A 10 -8.87 -3.94 -0.37
N TYR A 11 -8.37 -3.29 0.68
CA TYR A 11 -7.88 -1.90 0.60
C TYR A 11 -6.50 -1.76 1.21
N ASN A 12 -5.48 -1.68 0.36
CA ASN A 12 -4.07 -1.67 0.76
C ASN A 12 -3.47 -0.25 0.79
N ILE A 13 -2.24 -0.17 1.29
CA ILE A 13 -1.49 1.09 1.42
C ILE A 13 -1.23 1.79 0.09
N HIS A 14 -1.00 1.03 -0.99
CA HIS A 14 -0.73 1.62 -2.32
C HIS A 14 -1.97 2.34 -2.85
N GLN A 15 -3.14 1.70 -2.72
CA GLN A 15 -4.42 2.30 -3.07
C GLN A 15 -4.70 3.55 -2.25
N PHE A 16 -4.44 3.49 -0.94
CA PHE A 16 -4.59 4.65 -0.05
C PHE A 16 -3.68 5.81 -0.43
N ARG A 17 -2.38 5.56 -0.69
CA ARG A 17 -1.45 6.62 -1.09
C ARG A 17 -1.92 7.29 -2.36
N GLN A 18 -2.20 6.50 -3.41
CA GLN A 18 -2.57 7.03 -4.70
C GLN A 18 -3.82 7.94 -4.58
N GLN A 19 -4.89 7.40 -4.02
CA GLN A 19 -6.16 8.11 -3.89
C GLN A 19 -6.06 9.28 -2.91
N GLY A 20 -5.28 9.13 -1.84
CA GLY A 20 -5.04 10.19 -0.86
C GLY A 20 -4.28 11.37 -1.44
N LEU A 21 -3.24 11.12 -2.25
CA LEU A 21 -2.49 12.16 -2.95
C LEU A 21 -3.35 12.88 -3.99
N GLU A 22 -4.16 12.13 -4.76
CA GLU A 22 -5.13 12.71 -5.70
C GLU A 22 -6.10 13.66 -4.98
N ALA A 23 -6.70 13.22 -3.87
CA ALA A 23 -7.61 14.05 -3.08
C ALA A 23 -6.93 15.29 -2.47
N ILE A 24 -5.70 15.16 -1.99
CA ILE A 24 -4.89 16.27 -1.46
C ILE A 24 -4.67 17.33 -2.55
N GLU A 25 -4.32 16.90 -3.76
CA GLU A 25 -4.06 17.79 -4.88
C GLU A 25 -5.35 18.51 -5.33
N GLU A 26 -6.47 17.79 -5.43
CA GLU A 26 -7.77 18.41 -5.73
C GLU A 26 -8.19 19.47 -4.69
N ILE A 27 -7.98 19.20 -3.40
CA ILE A 27 -8.30 20.17 -2.33
C ILE A 27 -7.44 21.43 -2.47
N ARG A 28 -6.14 21.27 -2.77
CA ARG A 28 -5.21 22.39 -3.00
C ARG A 28 -5.61 23.21 -4.22
N GLN A 29 -6.02 22.57 -5.31
CA GLN A 29 -6.49 23.26 -6.53
C GLN A 29 -7.73 24.12 -6.29
N ARG A 30 -8.56 23.77 -5.29
CA ARG A 30 -9.69 24.59 -4.83
C ARG A 30 -9.28 25.74 -3.89
N GLY A 31 -7.98 25.94 -3.65
CA GLY A 31 -7.46 26.96 -2.72
C GLY A 31 -7.69 26.63 -1.24
N CYS A 32 -7.97 25.36 -0.92
CA CYS A 32 -8.27 24.90 0.42
C CYS A 32 -7.07 24.15 1.04
N THR A 33 -6.99 24.12 2.39
CA THR A 33 -5.96 23.35 3.10
C THR A 33 -6.45 21.91 3.32
N PRO A 34 -5.75 20.88 2.80
CA PRO A 34 -6.07 19.49 3.08
C PRO A 34 -5.82 19.15 4.56
N VAL A 35 -6.75 18.43 5.19
CA VAL A 35 -6.64 17.95 6.57
C VAL A 35 -6.90 16.45 6.58
N ILE A 36 -5.91 15.68 7.02
CA ILE A 36 -6.02 14.22 7.19
C ILE A 36 -6.46 13.95 8.63
N VAL A 37 -7.52 13.16 8.81
CA VAL A 37 -8.06 12.80 10.13
C VAL A 37 -8.11 11.28 10.26
N GLY A 38 -7.58 10.76 11.36
CA GLY A 38 -7.47 9.32 11.60
C GLY A 38 -6.28 8.68 10.89
N GLY A 39 -6.44 7.41 10.53
CA GLY A 39 -5.39 6.58 9.92
C GLY A 39 -4.54 5.82 10.95
N THR A 40 -3.94 4.72 10.51
CA THR A 40 -2.82 4.07 11.21
C THR A 40 -1.52 4.72 10.76
N ALA A 41 -0.50 4.74 11.63
CA ALA A 41 0.76 5.46 11.37
C ALA A 41 1.35 5.12 9.99
N TYR A 42 1.34 3.85 9.61
CA TYR A 42 1.87 3.39 8.32
C TYR A 42 1.18 4.01 7.10
N TYR A 43 -0.14 4.19 7.15
CA TYR A 43 -0.90 4.83 6.05
C TYR A 43 -0.61 6.34 5.99
N VAL A 44 -0.51 7.02 7.13
CA VAL A 44 -0.19 8.45 7.14
C VAL A 44 1.23 8.70 6.65
N GLU A 45 2.20 7.89 7.09
CA GLU A 45 3.57 7.93 6.61
C GLU A 45 3.66 7.73 5.10
N SER A 46 2.82 6.86 4.55
CA SER A 46 2.74 6.63 3.11
C SER A 46 2.34 7.86 2.31
N LEU A 47 1.73 8.89 2.90
CA LEU A 47 1.43 10.15 2.22
C LEU A 47 2.56 11.17 2.36
N LEU A 48 3.31 11.08 3.45
CA LEU A 48 4.39 12.00 3.79
C LEU A 48 5.72 11.63 3.13
N PHE A 49 6.03 10.34 3.04
CA PHE A 49 7.31 9.82 2.60
C PHE A 49 7.12 8.78 1.50
N GLU A 50 7.68 9.06 0.32
CA GLU A 50 7.57 8.17 -0.84
C GLU A 50 8.31 6.83 -0.61
N GLU A 51 9.40 6.86 0.13
CA GLU A 51 10.30 5.71 0.33
C GLU A 51 9.87 4.78 1.49
N ASN A 52 8.84 5.16 2.25
CA ASN A 52 8.36 4.36 3.40
C ASN A 52 7.37 3.26 2.99
N ILE A 53 7.24 2.97 1.70
CA ILE A 53 6.27 2.01 1.19
C ILE A 53 7.02 0.75 0.78
N ILE A 54 6.63 -0.36 1.40
CA ILE A 54 7.12 -1.68 0.99
C ILE A 54 6.55 -1.96 -0.41
N GLU A 55 7.43 -2.14 -1.40
CA GLU A 55 7.02 -2.59 -2.72
C GLU A 55 6.31 -3.94 -2.61
N THR A 56 5.09 -4.01 -3.13
CA THR A 56 4.34 -5.27 -3.17
C THR A 56 4.56 -5.96 -4.51
N PRO A 57 4.58 -7.30 -4.52
CA PRO A 57 4.85 -8.06 -5.73
C PRO A 57 3.85 -7.80 -6.86
N GLU A 58 2.63 -7.35 -6.55
CA GLU A 58 1.64 -6.90 -7.57
C GLU A 58 2.13 -5.71 -8.42
N SER A 59 3.10 -4.93 -7.91
CA SER A 59 3.75 -3.83 -8.64
C SER A 59 5.02 -4.25 -9.40
N SER A 60 5.45 -5.51 -9.27
CA SER A 60 6.68 -6.04 -9.86
C SER A 60 6.39 -7.16 -10.86
N ASN A 61 7.16 -7.27 -11.95
CA ASN A 61 7.00 -8.31 -12.98
C ASN A 61 7.41 -9.74 -12.52
N ASN A 62 7.55 -9.99 -11.21
CA ASN A 62 8.10 -11.22 -10.63
C ASN A 62 7.03 -12.23 -10.18
N VAL A 63 5.90 -12.29 -10.89
CA VAL A 63 4.78 -13.21 -10.56
C VAL A 63 5.25 -14.68 -10.51
N LYS A 64 6.20 -15.07 -11.36
CA LYS A 64 6.78 -16.43 -11.39
C LYS A 64 7.64 -16.79 -10.17
N GLU A 65 8.28 -15.81 -9.54
CA GLU A 65 9.07 -16.07 -8.32
C GLU A 65 8.14 -16.22 -7.10
N LEU A 66 7.03 -15.48 -7.09
CA LEU A 66 6.02 -15.56 -6.04
C LEU A 66 5.36 -16.93 -5.95
N GLU A 67 4.96 -17.51 -7.09
CA GLU A 67 4.41 -18.86 -7.16
C GLU A 67 5.39 -19.90 -6.59
N ASN A 68 6.69 -19.66 -6.73
CA ASN A 68 7.72 -20.54 -6.18
C ASN A 68 7.84 -20.41 -4.66
N PHE A 69 7.66 -19.19 -4.12
CA PHE A 69 7.69 -18.92 -2.68
C PHE A 69 6.48 -19.48 -1.93
N GLU A 70 5.30 -19.54 -2.56
CA GLU A 70 4.10 -20.13 -1.95
C GLU A 70 4.26 -21.62 -1.62
N SER A 71 5.17 -22.31 -2.32
CA SER A 71 5.45 -23.73 -2.10
C SER A 71 6.46 -24.03 -0.99
N LEU A 72 7.17 -23.01 -0.50
CA LEU A 72 8.24 -23.15 0.49
C LEU A 72 7.70 -23.10 1.92
N SER A 73 8.37 -23.82 2.82
CA SER A 73 8.13 -23.71 4.27
C SER A 73 8.67 -22.39 4.83
N ASN A 74 8.15 -21.99 6.00
CA ASN A 74 8.61 -20.79 6.70
C ASN A 74 10.13 -20.78 6.95
N SER A 75 10.73 -21.94 7.25
CA SER A 75 12.18 -22.08 7.45
C SER A 75 12.97 -21.88 6.16
N GLU A 76 12.45 -22.36 5.03
CA GLU A 76 13.09 -22.20 3.72
C GLU A 76 13.00 -20.76 3.24
N LEU A 77 11.85 -20.10 3.44
CA LEU A 77 11.68 -18.67 3.17
C LEU A 77 12.63 -17.82 4.00
N HIS A 78 12.75 -18.11 5.30
CA HIS A 78 13.66 -17.37 6.19
C HIS A 78 15.12 -17.50 5.76
N ARG A 79 15.58 -18.73 5.49
CA ARG A 79 16.96 -18.97 5.05
C ARG A 79 17.29 -18.19 3.77
N ARG A 80 16.34 -18.07 2.85
CA ARG A 80 16.52 -17.34 1.59
C ARG A 80 16.64 -15.82 1.76
N LEU A 81 16.18 -15.27 2.90
CA LEU A 81 16.40 -13.87 3.26
C LEU A 81 17.77 -13.61 3.91
N GLU A 82 18.44 -14.65 4.41
CA GLU A 82 19.78 -14.57 5.02
C GLU A 82 20.92 -14.65 3.99
N GLU A 83 20.64 -15.19 2.79
CA GLU A 83 21.57 -15.32 1.65
C GLU A 83 21.69 -14.00 0.87
#